data_AF-A0AAE2YF26-F1
#
_entry.id   AF-A0AAE2YF26-F1
#
_cell.length_a   1.000
_cell.length_b   1.000
_cell.length_c   1.000
_cell.angle_alpha   90.00
_cell.angle_beta   90.00
_cell.angle_gamma   90.00
#
_symmetry.space_group_name_H-M   'P 1'
#
loop_
_entity.id
_entity.type
_entity.pdbx_description
1 polymer ?
#
loop_
_entity_poly.entity_id
_entity_poly.type
_entity_poly.pdbx_seq_one_letter_code
_entity_poly.pdbx_strand_id
1 'polypeptide(L)'
;GKIIIDFDGASKWGYHSFNASPSAVYGGLYSISSEIIWPSDKINAGLSLVFELKLPYGSILNPESTLPCTVFSWGSFITGLNGLFRSYSRGYFSRGFIEEVLAGMTVCHNLMSGGGKDHLGQESAMFNFEFASSGLGARAFDDGLDHAFAMFNPEADMGDVELWEIVEPLLYLGRRVQPNSAGPGKFRGGNGFESVRMLWKTNNYELMWMGISIFTSGGLFGGYPAAGGYRREIHNTNMMELIKNKEPYPYREFDPENSEIRKYVKGDYVYEKRMIIPPEILFNQGDLYINSVRGGDGYGDVLERDPERVAKDVNEESILFRFAESTYGVILERDETSGKWKVNREKTEKKRKELREERGRKAIPVREWIEKTRSRILRKEVCQEIKEMYNDSFRLSERWGKEFREFWGLPEDFFF
;
A
#
# COMPACT_ATOMS: atom_id res chain seq x y z
N GLY A 1 14.18 -1.16 30.76
CA GLY A 1 14.97 -0.51 29.69
C GLY A 1 14.09 0.47 28.94
N LYS A 2 14.67 1.34 28.10
CA LYS A 2 13.91 2.24 27.22
C LYS A 2 14.07 1.79 25.76
N ILE A 3 13.07 2.06 24.93
CA ILE A 3 13.14 1.94 23.47
C ILE A 3 13.27 3.35 22.89
N ILE A 4 14.37 3.61 22.19
CA ILE A 4 14.63 4.89 21.55
C ILE A 4 14.31 4.75 20.06
N ILE A 5 13.41 5.58 19.57
CA ILE A 5 13.06 5.66 18.15
C ILE A 5 13.53 7.03 17.67
N ASP A 6 14.58 7.01 16.85
CA ASP A 6 15.26 8.20 16.36
C ASP A 6 14.97 8.40 14.88
N PHE A 7 14.27 9.50 14.57
CA PHE A 7 13.93 9.91 13.20
C PHE A 7 14.97 10.86 12.60
N ASP A 8 16.19 10.90 13.14
CA ASP A 8 17.32 11.58 12.52
C ASP A 8 17.48 11.19 11.03
N GLY A 9 17.62 12.20 10.16
CA GLY A 9 17.58 12.03 8.70
C GLY A 9 16.19 12.10 8.06
N ALA A 10 15.12 12.39 8.81
CA ALA A 10 13.82 12.69 8.23
C ALA A 10 13.84 13.97 7.37
N SER A 11 13.06 13.99 6.28
CA SER A 11 12.92 15.15 5.39
C SER A 11 12.12 16.28 6.04
N LYS A 12 12.25 17.49 5.47
CA LYS A 12 11.50 18.68 5.87
C LYS A 12 10.00 18.51 5.63
N TRP A 13 9.18 19.23 6.40
CA TRP A 13 7.77 19.45 6.07
C TRP A 13 7.61 20.17 4.71
N GLY A 14 6.43 20.03 4.10
CA GLY A 14 6.13 20.61 2.79
C GLY A 14 4.74 21.25 2.69
N TYR A 15 4.51 21.97 1.59
CA TYR A 15 3.23 22.63 1.28
C TYR A 15 2.20 21.61 0.74
N HIS A 16 1.79 20.69 1.61
CA HIS A 16 0.85 19.60 1.32
C HIS A 16 0.14 19.17 2.61
N SER A 17 -0.84 18.26 2.52
CA SER A 17 -1.63 17.78 3.68
C SER A 17 -0.98 16.65 4.49
N PHE A 18 0.20 16.16 4.09
CA PHE A 18 0.86 15.02 4.71
C PHE A 18 1.64 15.33 5.99
N ASN A 19 1.79 16.57 6.41
CA ASN A 19 2.60 16.87 7.58
C ASN A 19 1.95 16.28 8.84
N ALA A 20 2.77 15.88 9.81
CA ALA A 20 2.28 15.32 11.07
C ALA A 20 2.78 16.17 12.24
N SER A 21 1.95 16.32 13.26
CA SER A 21 2.41 16.84 14.55
C SER A 21 3.11 15.73 15.34
N PRO A 22 4.03 16.05 16.27
CA PRO A 22 4.63 15.06 17.15
C PRO A 22 3.59 14.19 17.86
N SER A 23 2.46 14.77 18.27
CA SER A 23 1.38 14.05 18.94
C SER A 23 0.76 12.95 18.08
N ALA A 24 0.63 13.15 16.76
CA ALA A 24 0.12 12.13 15.85
C ALA A 24 1.11 10.95 15.75
N VAL A 25 2.41 11.22 15.72
CA VAL A 25 3.44 10.18 15.69
C VAL A 25 3.46 9.39 17.00
N TYR A 26 3.33 10.07 18.16
CA TYR A 26 3.16 9.39 19.44
C TYR A 26 1.91 8.51 19.46
N GLY A 27 0.77 8.99 18.97
CA GLY A 27 -0.46 8.19 18.87
C GLY A 27 -0.26 6.93 18.02
N GLY A 28 0.34 7.06 16.84
CA GLY A 28 0.65 5.92 15.97
C GLY A 28 1.59 4.91 16.62
N LEU A 29 2.64 5.38 17.30
CA LEU A 29 3.56 4.52 18.05
C LEU A 29 2.83 3.73 19.13
N TYR A 30 1.90 4.36 19.85
CA TYR A 30 1.11 3.70 20.88
C TYR A 30 0.18 2.64 20.29
N SER A 31 -0.49 2.92 19.17
CA SER A 31 -1.34 1.94 18.48
C SER A 31 -0.54 0.68 18.14
N ILE A 32 0.55 0.83 17.38
CA ILE A 32 1.44 -0.28 17.00
C ILE A 32 1.93 -1.06 18.22
N SER A 33 2.31 -0.35 19.29
CA SER A 33 2.87 -0.98 20.49
C SER A 33 1.81 -1.76 21.27
N SER A 34 0.58 -1.24 21.32
CA SER A 34 -0.55 -1.95 21.93
C SER A 34 -0.93 -3.20 21.15
N GLU A 35 -0.73 -3.21 19.83
CA GLU A 35 -1.08 -4.34 18.97
C GLU A 35 0.00 -5.44 18.99
N ILE A 36 1.29 -5.06 19.00
CA ILE A 36 2.39 -5.98 18.69
C ILE A 36 3.25 -6.32 19.91
N ILE A 37 3.32 -5.44 20.91
CA ILE A 37 4.21 -5.63 22.07
C ILE A 37 3.41 -5.97 23.32
N TRP A 38 2.31 -5.27 23.54
CA TRP A 38 1.57 -5.30 24.81
C TRP A 38 0.04 -5.45 24.66
N PRO A 39 -0.46 -6.39 23.84
CA PRO A 39 -1.91 -6.53 23.62
C PRO A 39 -2.68 -6.97 24.87
N SER A 40 -2.00 -7.61 25.83
CA SER A 40 -2.63 -8.14 27.06
C SER A 40 -2.32 -7.32 28.31
N ASP A 41 -1.58 -6.22 28.18
CA ASP A 41 -1.22 -5.35 29.29
C ASP A 41 -2.17 -4.16 29.40
N LYS A 42 -1.98 -3.32 30.44
CA LYS A 42 -2.81 -2.12 30.62
C LYS A 42 -2.49 -1.07 29.56
N ILE A 43 -3.43 -0.85 28.65
CA ILE A 43 -3.33 0.22 27.65
C ILE A 43 -3.60 1.58 28.32
N ASN A 44 -2.54 2.32 28.63
CA ASN A 44 -2.61 3.67 29.19
C ASN A 44 -1.30 4.46 28.93
N ALA A 45 -1.24 5.69 29.44
CA ALA A 45 -0.09 6.59 29.26
C ALA A 45 1.24 6.06 29.84
N GLY A 46 1.23 4.97 30.63
CA GLY A 46 2.45 4.33 31.15
C GLY A 46 3.42 3.86 30.07
N LEU A 47 2.93 3.60 28.84
CA LEU A 47 3.78 3.29 27.69
C LEU A 47 4.75 4.46 27.34
N SER A 48 4.41 5.71 27.68
CA SER A 48 5.32 6.88 27.50
C SER A 48 6.62 6.74 28.27
N LEU A 49 6.59 6.02 29.39
CA LEU A 49 7.77 5.86 30.24
C LEU A 49 8.81 4.92 29.60
N VAL A 50 8.39 4.11 28.63
CA VAL A 50 9.22 3.14 27.94
C VAL A 50 9.81 3.69 26.64
N PHE A 51 9.07 4.57 25.95
CA PHE A 51 9.50 5.13 24.67
C PHE A 51 10.16 6.49 24.80
N GLU A 52 11.24 6.68 24.06
CA GLU A 52 11.83 7.97 23.78
C GLU A 52 11.79 8.20 22.26
N LEU A 53 10.94 9.12 21.82
CA LEU A 53 10.77 9.46 20.41
C LEU A 53 11.54 10.75 20.10
N LYS A 54 12.52 10.66 19.19
CA LYS A 54 13.30 11.82 18.74
C LYS A 54 12.86 12.22 17.35
N LEU A 55 12.20 13.37 17.25
CA LEU A 55 11.71 13.93 15.99
C LEU A 55 12.48 15.22 15.70
N PRO A 56 13.31 15.27 14.64
CA PRO A 56 14.06 16.47 14.30
C PRO A 56 13.13 17.67 14.10
N TYR A 57 13.43 18.79 14.75
CA TYR A 57 12.65 20.02 14.60
C TYR A 57 12.77 20.54 13.16
N GLY A 58 11.62 20.77 12.55
CA GLY A 58 11.45 21.12 11.14
C GLY A 58 11.37 19.96 10.15
N SER A 59 11.38 18.72 10.63
CA SER A 59 11.01 17.57 9.82
C SER A 59 9.50 17.54 9.51
N ILE A 60 9.11 16.70 8.55
CA ILE A 60 7.70 16.41 8.20
C ILE A 60 6.87 15.90 9.39
N LEU A 61 7.53 15.36 10.42
CA LEU A 61 6.92 14.79 11.62
C LEU A 61 6.97 15.73 12.85
N ASN A 62 7.71 16.84 12.75
CA ASN A 62 7.81 17.87 13.79
C ASN A 62 8.08 19.25 13.18
N PRO A 63 7.10 19.83 12.46
CA PRO A 63 7.32 21.06 11.70
C PRO A 63 7.61 22.28 12.60
N GLU A 64 8.46 23.19 12.14
CA GLU A 64 8.84 24.42 12.86
C GLU A 64 7.84 25.58 12.72
N SER A 65 6.78 25.37 11.97
CA SER A 65 5.83 26.41 11.55
C SER A 65 4.39 25.94 11.77
N THR A 66 3.46 26.89 11.87
CA THR A 66 2.01 26.65 11.92
C THR A 66 1.35 26.61 10.54
N LEU A 67 2.10 26.94 9.48
CA LEU A 67 1.66 26.86 8.08
C LEU A 67 1.40 25.44 7.54
N PRO A 68 2.15 24.38 7.94
CA PRO A 68 2.01 23.05 7.36
C PRO A 68 0.63 22.45 7.63
N CYS A 69 -0.03 21.96 6.57
CA CYS A 69 -1.32 21.29 6.68
C CYS A 69 -1.15 19.83 7.15
N THR A 70 -2.05 19.39 8.03
CA THR A 70 -2.01 18.08 8.71
C THR A 70 -3.23 17.19 8.44
N VAL A 71 -4.11 17.60 7.50
CA VAL A 71 -5.39 16.92 7.19
C VAL A 71 -5.20 15.43 6.86
N PHE A 72 -4.12 15.07 6.16
CA PHE A 72 -3.78 13.69 5.82
C PHE A 72 -2.43 13.26 6.41
N SER A 73 -2.21 13.59 7.68
CA SER A 73 -1.00 13.23 8.43
C SER A 73 -0.67 11.72 8.39
N TRP A 74 -1.69 10.86 8.28
CA TRP A 74 -1.55 9.41 8.12
C TRP A 74 -0.52 9.02 7.05
N GLY A 75 -0.46 9.73 5.93
CA GLY A 75 0.46 9.38 4.85
C GLY A 75 1.94 9.49 5.23
N SER A 76 2.33 10.41 6.12
CA SER A 76 3.72 10.54 6.56
C SER A 76 4.03 9.69 7.77
N PHE A 77 3.23 9.74 8.85
CA PHE A 77 3.59 9.07 10.09
C PHE A 77 3.38 7.55 10.00
N ILE A 78 2.38 7.05 9.26
CA ILE A 78 2.25 5.60 9.05
C ILE A 78 3.47 5.09 8.29
N THR A 79 3.84 5.77 7.20
CA THR A 79 5.04 5.44 6.42
C THR A 79 6.30 5.48 7.28
N GLY A 80 6.45 6.50 8.13
CA GLY A 80 7.58 6.64 9.05
C GLY A 80 7.67 5.53 10.09
N LEU A 81 6.52 5.08 10.63
CA LEU A 81 6.46 4.04 11.66
C LEU A 81 6.45 2.61 11.09
N ASN A 82 6.19 2.41 9.80
CA ASN A 82 6.16 1.09 9.16
C ASN A 82 7.47 0.28 9.36
N GLY A 83 8.60 0.96 9.55
CA GLY A 83 9.88 0.31 9.87
C GLY A 83 9.87 -0.45 11.20
N LEU A 84 8.97 -0.11 12.13
CA LEU A 84 8.88 -0.75 13.45
C LEU A 84 8.39 -2.19 13.37
N PHE A 85 7.40 -2.50 12.51
CA PHE A 85 6.92 -3.86 12.28
C PHE A 85 8.09 -4.80 11.97
N ARG A 86 8.92 -4.44 10.98
CA ARG A 86 10.09 -5.24 10.61
C ARG A 86 11.17 -5.28 11.68
N SER A 87 11.35 -4.19 12.43
CA SER A 87 12.36 -4.10 13.49
C SER A 87 12.01 -5.02 14.66
N TYR A 88 10.77 -4.96 15.15
CA TYR A 88 10.29 -5.84 16.22
C TYR A 88 10.25 -7.30 15.77
N SER A 89 9.78 -7.55 14.55
CA SER A 89 9.78 -8.89 13.95
C SER A 89 11.15 -9.54 13.87
N ARG A 90 12.23 -8.79 13.62
CA ARG A 90 13.60 -9.33 13.69
C ARG A 90 13.99 -9.71 15.12
N GLY A 91 13.58 -8.91 16.10
CA GLY A 91 13.74 -9.23 17.52
C GLY A 91 13.00 -10.52 17.89
N TYR A 92 11.72 -10.63 17.55
CA TYR A 92 10.90 -11.82 17.80
C TYR A 92 11.47 -13.06 17.13
N PHE A 93 11.82 -12.97 15.85
CA PHE A 93 12.45 -14.05 15.11
C PHE A 93 13.75 -14.51 15.77
N SER A 94 14.62 -13.58 16.16
CA SER A 94 15.90 -13.90 16.81
C SER A 94 15.74 -14.62 18.15
N ARG A 95 14.61 -14.40 18.83
CA ARG A 95 14.31 -14.96 20.14
C ARG A 95 13.44 -16.23 20.06
N GLY A 96 12.92 -16.56 18.89
CA GLY A 96 12.10 -17.75 18.64
C GLY A 96 10.59 -17.54 18.77
N PHE A 97 10.12 -16.30 18.94
CA PHE A 97 8.69 -15.95 18.95
C PHE A 97 8.19 -15.77 17.50
N ILE A 98 8.18 -16.86 16.75
CA ILE A 98 7.82 -16.86 15.32
C ILE A 98 6.37 -16.42 15.10
N GLU A 99 5.51 -16.72 16.06
CA GLU A 99 4.10 -16.35 16.11
C GLU A 99 3.86 -14.84 16.14
N GLU A 100 4.82 -14.05 16.65
CA GLU A 100 4.73 -12.59 16.72
C GLU A 100 5.34 -11.88 15.50
N VAL A 101 5.95 -12.64 14.59
CA VAL A 101 6.61 -12.06 13.42
C VAL A 101 5.56 -11.66 12.39
N LEU A 102 5.50 -10.35 12.14
CA LEU A 102 4.63 -9.69 11.17
C LEU A 102 5.47 -8.91 10.16
N ALA A 103 5.17 -9.07 8.87
CA ALA A 103 5.73 -8.21 7.82
C ALA A 103 5.16 -6.78 7.93
N GLY A 104 5.63 -5.87 7.09
CA GLY A 104 5.06 -4.53 7.05
C GLY A 104 3.64 -4.53 6.45
N MET A 105 3.05 -3.35 6.45
CA MET A 105 1.87 -3.02 5.67
C MET A 105 2.15 -1.77 4.86
N THR A 106 1.45 -1.58 3.76
CA THR A 106 1.40 -0.28 3.11
C THR A 106 0.41 0.63 3.83
N VAL A 107 0.50 1.94 3.63
CA VAL A 107 -0.47 2.91 4.18
C VAL A 107 -1.90 2.50 3.80
N CYS A 108 -2.81 2.52 4.78
CA CYS A 108 -4.23 2.24 4.56
C CYS A 108 -4.86 3.34 3.69
N HIS A 109 -5.01 3.07 2.41
CA HIS A 109 -5.65 3.94 1.43
C HIS A 109 -6.24 3.06 0.33
N ASN A 110 -7.04 3.57 -0.62
CA ASN A 110 -7.41 4.95 -0.93
C ASN A 110 -8.43 5.57 0.03
N LEU A 111 -8.19 6.82 0.46
CA LEU A 111 -9.16 7.62 1.19
C LEU A 111 -10.07 8.32 0.17
N MET A 112 -11.12 7.64 -0.24
CA MET A 112 -12.11 8.22 -1.12
C MET A 112 -12.92 9.28 -0.36
N SER A 113 -12.93 10.49 -0.90
CA SER A 113 -13.75 11.59 -0.39
C SER A 113 -14.30 12.43 -1.52
N GLY A 114 -15.22 13.33 -1.20
CA GLY A 114 -15.88 14.14 -2.21
C GLY A 114 -16.95 15.04 -1.60
N GLY A 115 -17.59 15.82 -2.47
CA GLY A 115 -18.64 16.72 -2.05
C GLY A 115 -19.42 17.34 -3.19
N GLY A 116 -20.58 17.86 -2.84
CA GLY A 116 -21.55 18.45 -3.77
C GLY A 116 -22.97 18.09 -3.34
N LYS A 117 -23.92 18.26 -4.26
CA LYS A 117 -25.30 17.86 -4.00
C LYS A 117 -25.44 16.34 -4.02
N ASP A 118 -25.97 15.78 -2.95
CA ASP A 118 -26.26 14.35 -2.85
C ASP A 118 -27.49 13.92 -3.68
N HIS A 119 -27.84 12.64 -3.58
CA HIS A 119 -28.97 12.03 -4.28
C HIS A 119 -30.35 12.48 -3.74
N LEU A 120 -30.38 13.25 -2.65
CA LEU A 120 -31.57 13.91 -2.08
C LEU A 120 -31.62 15.41 -2.44
N GLY A 121 -30.59 15.92 -3.12
CA GLY A 121 -30.47 17.33 -3.51
C GLY A 121 -29.93 18.25 -2.41
N GLN A 122 -29.36 17.69 -1.33
CA GLN A 122 -28.77 18.43 -0.21
C GLN A 122 -27.26 18.60 -0.42
N GLU A 123 -26.70 19.72 0.04
CA GLU A 123 -25.24 19.88 0.06
C GLU A 123 -24.63 18.88 1.06
N SER A 124 -23.71 18.05 0.58
CA SER A 124 -23.09 16.99 1.35
C SER A 124 -21.61 16.85 1.02
N ALA A 125 -20.87 16.32 1.98
CA ALA A 125 -19.50 15.87 1.79
C ALA A 125 -19.38 14.45 2.34
N MET A 126 -18.57 13.62 1.69
CA MET A 126 -18.38 12.24 2.09
C MET A 126 -16.90 11.93 2.28
N PHE A 127 -16.65 10.99 3.19
CA PHE A 127 -15.35 10.40 3.44
C PHE A 127 -15.59 8.92 3.76
N ASN A 128 -15.24 8.07 2.82
CA ASN A 128 -15.56 6.65 2.89
C ASN A 128 -14.45 5.89 3.62
N PHE A 129 -14.84 5.04 4.58
CA PHE A 129 -13.91 4.38 5.49
C PHE A 129 -13.49 2.96 5.09
N GLU A 130 -13.79 2.52 3.86
CA GLU A 130 -13.41 1.20 3.35
C GLU A 130 -11.93 0.85 3.53
N PHE A 131 -11.05 1.85 3.49
CA PHE A 131 -9.61 1.66 3.68
C PHE A 131 -9.23 1.17 5.10
N ALA A 132 -10.15 1.24 6.07
CA ALA A 132 -9.97 0.65 7.41
C ALA A 132 -9.88 -0.89 7.37
N SER A 133 -10.26 -1.51 6.25
CA SER A 133 -10.10 -2.94 5.99
C SER A 133 -9.06 -3.21 4.90
N SER A 134 -7.83 -2.76 5.13
CA SER A 134 -6.68 -3.07 4.26
C SER A 134 -6.13 -4.48 4.54
N GLY A 135 -5.21 -4.96 3.72
CA GLY A 135 -4.56 -6.25 3.94
C GLY A 135 -3.52 -6.20 5.07
N LEU A 136 -3.52 -7.21 5.95
CA LEU A 136 -2.50 -7.38 6.99
C LEU A 136 -1.19 -7.91 6.39
N GLY A 137 -0.04 -7.54 6.97
CA GLY A 137 1.26 -8.13 6.60
C GLY A 137 1.29 -9.65 6.80
N ALA A 138 2.09 -10.34 5.99
CA ALA A 138 2.33 -11.78 6.14
C ALA A 138 2.97 -12.09 7.50
N ARG A 139 2.64 -13.25 8.07
CA ARG A 139 3.26 -13.74 9.31
C ARG A 139 4.37 -14.73 8.98
N ALA A 140 5.30 -14.97 9.88
CA ALA A 140 6.37 -15.95 9.62
C ALA A 140 5.90 -17.40 9.53
N PHE A 141 4.64 -17.67 9.87
CA PHE A 141 4.03 -19.00 9.86
C PHE A 141 2.80 -19.11 8.94
N ASP A 142 2.23 -17.99 8.47
CA ASP A 142 1.05 -18.01 7.62
C ASP A 142 0.85 -16.71 6.83
N ASP A 143 -0.03 -16.75 5.83
CA ASP A 143 -0.40 -15.58 5.04
C ASP A 143 -1.01 -14.47 5.92
N GLY A 144 -0.93 -13.24 5.43
CA GLY A 144 -1.66 -12.11 6.01
C GLY A 144 -3.16 -12.23 5.79
N LEU A 145 -3.93 -11.53 6.62
CA LEU A 145 -5.39 -11.49 6.52
C LEU A 145 -5.82 -10.53 5.40
N ASP A 146 -6.62 -11.04 4.47
CA ASP A 146 -7.22 -10.24 3.40
C ASP A 146 -8.22 -9.25 4.01
N HIS A 147 -8.15 -7.98 3.59
CA HIS A 147 -9.09 -6.89 3.90
C HIS A 147 -9.60 -6.89 5.36
N ALA A 148 -8.68 -6.87 6.32
CA ALA A 148 -8.97 -7.10 7.74
C ALA A 148 -8.04 -6.34 8.71
N PHE A 149 -7.35 -5.28 8.25
CA PHE A 149 -6.45 -4.54 9.11
C PHE A 149 -6.32 -3.06 8.72
N ALA A 150 -6.17 -2.21 9.74
CA ALA A 150 -5.58 -0.89 9.58
C ALA A 150 -4.71 -0.56 10.79
N MET A 151 -3.55 0.07 10.57
CA MET A 151 -2.59 0.38 11.65
C MET A 151 -3.18 1.21 12.80
N PHE A 152 -4.18 2.03 12.50
CA PHE A 152 -4.81 2.91 13.49
C PHE A 152 -5.99 2.26 14.21
N ASN A 153 -6.47 1.13 13.70
CA ASN A 153 -7.54 0.35 14.30
C ASN A 153 -7.46 -1.10 13.77
N PRO A 154 -7.01 -2.07 14.60
CA PRO A 154 -6.93 -3.48 14.20
C PRO A 154 -8.31 -4.13 14.06
N GLU A 155 -9.36 -3.53 14.62
CA GLU A 155 -10.76 -3.99 14.53
C GLU A 155 -11.37 -3.52 13.21
N ALA A 156 -10.88 -4.09 12.11
CA ALA A 156 -11.24 -3.68 10.77
C ALA A 156 -12.74 -3.89 10.49
N ASP A 157 -13.36 -2.83 9.97
CA ASP A 157 -14.72 -2.84 9.42
C ASP A 157 -14.72 -2.03 8.13
N MET A 158 -15.31 -2.59 7.07
CA MET A 158 -15.43 -1.95 5.77
C MET A 158 -16.78 -1.25 5.60
N GLY A 159 -17.73 -1.47 6.52
CA GLY A 159 -19.10 -0.97 6.50
C GLY A 159 -19.99 -1.68 5.50
N ASP A 160 -21.30 -1.72 5.79
CA ASP A 160 -22.31 -2.25 4.88
C ASP A 160 -22.50 -1.33 3.66
N VAL A 161 -22.62 -1.95 2.48
CA VAL A 161 -22.91 -1.22 1.23
C VAL A 161 -24.20 -0.40 1.35
N GLU A 162 -25.25 -0.98 1.93
CA GLU A 162 -26.54 -0.29 2.10
C GLU A 162 -26.43 0.96 2.99
N LEU A 163 -25.57 0.93 4.01
CA LEU A 163 -25.32 2.10 4.87
C LEU A 163 -24.50 3.16 4.14
N TRP A 164 -23.52 2.75 3.34
CA TRP A 164 -22.76 3.67 2.52
C TRP A 164 -23.67 4.39 1.51
N GLU A 165 -24.50 3.67 0.76
CA GLU A 165 -25.41 4.25 -0.25
C GLU A 165 -26.42 5.27 0.32
N ILE A 166 -26.69 5.24 1.64
CA ILE A 166 -27.51 6.27 2.31
C ILE A 166 -26.78 7.61 2.42
N VAL A 167 -25.45 7.59 2.62
CA VAL A 167 -24.66 8.79 2.93
C VAL A 167 -23.83 9.30 1.75
N GLU A 168 -23.65 8.50 0.70
CA GLU A 168 -22.92 8.87 -0.51
C GLU A 168 -23.79 8.70 -1.77
N PRO A 169 -23.74 9.62 -2.76
CA PRO A 169 -24.51 9.49 -4.00
C PRO A 169 -23.85 8.51 -4.99
N LEU A 170 -23.35 7.37 -4.50
CA LEU A 170 -22.63 6.36 -5.28
C LEU A 170 -23.33 5.01 -5.10
N LEU A 171 -23.67 4.35 -6.21
CA LEU A 171 -24.16 2.97 -6.19
C LEU A 171 -23.00 1.99 -6.34
N TYR A 172 -22.98 0.94 -5.53
CA TYR A 172 -21.99 -0.13 -5.64
C TYR A 172 -22.39 -1.10 -6.75
N LEU A 173 -21.58 -1.15 -7.80
CA LEU A 173 -21.71 -2.15 -8.86
C LEU A 173 -20.99 -3.45 -8.51
N GLY A 174 -19.98 -3.38 -7.65
CA GLY A 174 -19.34 -4.55 -7.08
C GLY A 174 -18.33 -4.19 -6.00
N ARG A 175 -18.03 -5.18 -5.16
CA ARG A 175 -17.07 -5.12 -4.06
C ARG A 175 -16.38 -6.47 -3.93
N ARG A 176 -15.08 -6.55 -4.20
CA ARG A 176 -14.35 -7.83 -4.32
C ARG A 176 -12.90 -7.71 -3.90
N VAL A 177 -12.29 -8.82 -3.51
CA VAL A 177 -10.83 -8.91 -3.33
C VAL A 177 -10.12 -8.42 -4.60
N GLN A 178 -9.12 -7.56 -4.44
CA GLN A 178 -8.29 -7.07 -5.55
C GLN A 178 -7.11 -8.03 -5.73
N PRO A 179 -7.05 -8.80 -6.83
CA PRO A 179 -5.96 -9.73 -7.07
C PRO A 179 -4.61 -9.02 -7.11
N ASN A 180 -3.56 -9.68 -6.61
CA ASN A 180 -2.18 -9.18 -6.60
C ASN A 180 -1.96 -7.84 -5.88
N SER A 181 -2.89 -7.43 -5.01
CA SER A 181 -2.69 -6.25 -4.15
C SER A 181 -1.74 -6.57 -2.98
N ALA A 182 -1.73 -7.82 -2.52
CA ALA A 182 -0.81 -8.35 -1.52
C ALA A 182 0.65 -8.42 -2.00
N GLY A 183 1.58 -8.17 -1.09
CA GLY A 183 3.00 -8.40 -1.30
C GLY A 183 3.31 -9.90 -1.41
N PRO A 184 3.98 -10.36 -2.49
CA PRO A 184 4.28 -11.77 -2.64
C PRO A 184 5.42 -12.21 -1.70
N GLY A 185 5.34 -13.45 -1.23
CA GLY A 185 6.36 -14.09 -0.40
C GLY A 185 6.12 -15.59 -0.27
N LYS A 186 6.95 -16.28 0.51
CA LYS A 186 6.65 -17.63 1.02
C LYS A 186 5.26 -17.66 1.64
N PHE A 187 5.00 -16.67 2.49
CA PHE A 187 3.67 -16.27 2.92
C PHE A 187 3.35 -14.92 2.27
N ARG A 188 2.21 -14.84 1.60
CA ARG A 188 1.74 -13.59 0.97
C ARG A 188 1.15 -12.67 2.03
N GLY A 189 1.24 -11.37 1.81
CA GLY A 189 0.41 -10.44 2.57
C GLY A 189 -1.09 -10.70 2.33
N GLY A 190 -1.92 -10.03 3.11
CA GLY A 190 -3.34 -9.92 2.84
C GLY A 190 -3.58 -9.06 1.61
N ASN A 191 -4.50 -9.47 0.74
CA ASN A 191 -5.00 -8.62 -0.32
C ASN A 191 -5.85 -7.50 0.28
N GLY A 192 -5.81 -6.34 -0.36
CA GLY A 192 -6.87 -5.36 -0.24
C GLY A 192 -8.07 -5.79 -1.09
N PHE A 193 -8.96 -4.85 -1.32
CA PHE A 193 -10.16 -5.08 -2.11
C PHE A 193 -10.46 -3.87 -2.99
N GLU A 194 -11.30 -4.06 -3.98
CA GLU A 194 -11.80 -3.02 -4.85
C GLU A 194 -13.32 -2.87 -4.71
N SER A 195 -13.80 -1.66 -4.96
CA SER A 195 -15.21 -1.39 -5.18
C SER A 195 -15.39 -0.58 -6.46
N VAL A 196 -16.27 -1.05 -7.35
CA VAL A 196 -16.69 -0.32 -8.55
C VAL A 196 -17.95 0.43 -8.21
N ARG A 197 -17.92 1.77 -8.32
CA ARG A 197 -19.03 2.63 -7.93
C ARG A 197 -19.47 3.53 -9.07
N MET A 198 -20.76 3.79 -9.17
CA MET A 198 -21.35 4.66 -10.17
C MET A 198 -22.00 5.86 -9.50
N LEU A 199 -21.72 7.08 -9.98
CA LEU A 199 -22.43 8.26 -9.48
C LEU A 199 -23.91 8.19 -9.86
N TRP A 200 -24.78 8.43 -8.87
CA TRP A 200 -26.22 8.19 -9.00
C TRP A 200 -27.05 9.37 -8.50
N LYS A 201 -28.09 9.71 -9.28
CA LYS A 201 -29.09 10.76 -8.97
C LYS A 201 -28.51 12.16 -8.72
N THR A 202 -27.28 12.42 -9.15
CA THR A 202 -26.67 13.75 -9.06
C THR A 202 -25.66 13.97 -10.20
N ASN A 203 -25.25 15.21 -10.39
CA ASN A 203 -24.26 15.63 -11.39
C ASN A 203 -23.35 16.70 -10.78
N ASN A 204 -22.19 16.91 -11.40
CA ASN A 204 -21.15 17.82 -10.89
C ASN A 204 -20.79 17.52 -9.43
N TYR A 205 -20.70 16.23 -9.09
CA TYR A 205 -20.26 15.79 -7.77
C TYR A 205 -18.76 15.60 -7.78
N GLU A 206 -18.05 16.22 -6.85
CA GLU A 206 -16.61 16.16 -6.82
C GLU A 206 -16.15 14.90 -6.10
N LEU A 207 -15.20 14.16 -6.70
CA LEU A 207 -14.56 13.00 -6.06
C LEU A 207 -13.05 13.15 -6.10
N MET A 208 -12.39 12.76 -5.01
CA MET A 208 -10.94 12.81 -4.88
C MET A 208 -10.35 11.46 -4.52
N TRP A 209 -9.07 11.30 -4.88
CA TRP A 209 -8.22 10.22 -4.41
C TRP A 209 -7.20 10.83 -3.46
N MET A 210 -7.02 10.17 -2.33
CA MET A 210 -5.98 10.47 -1.37
C MET A 210 -5.29 9.16 -1.04
N GLY A 211 -4.16 8.92 -1.70
CA GLY A 211 -3.40 7.71 -1.55
C GLY A 211 -1.97 7.87 -2.03
N ILE A 212 -1.18 6.81 -1.92
CA ILE A 212 0.24 6.81 -2.25
C ILE A 212 0.51 5.76 -3.34
N SER A 213 1.29 6.12 -4.34
CA SER A 213 1.63 5.24 -5.47
C SER A 213 3.05 4.66 -5.43
N ILE A 214 3.85 5.12 -4.48
CA ILE A 214 5.15 4.53 -4.16
C ILE A 214 4.97 3.41 -3.13
N PHE A 215 5.93 2.49 -3.07
CA PHE A 215 5.99 1.51 -1.99
C PHE A 215 6.32 2.22 -0.67
N THR A 216 5.42 2.18 0.29
CA THR A 216 5.56 2.83 1.62
C THR A 216 6.16 1.91 2.68
N SER A 217 6.40 0.65 2.29
CA SER A 217 6.88 -0.42 3.14
C SER A 217 7.65 -1.42 2.27
N GLY A 218 7.89 -2.62 2.80
CA GLY A 218 8.77 -3.61 2.21
C GLY A 218 8.58 -4.92 2.94
N GLY A 219 8.62 -6.02 2.19
CA GLY A 219 8.49 -7.34 2.76
C GLY A 219 9.64 -7.71 3.71
N LEU A 220 9.46 -8.85 4.37
CA LEU A 220 10.38 -9.34 5.38
C LEU A 220 11.07 -10.63 4.91
N PHE A 221 12.37 -10.74 5.16
CA PHE A 221 13.18 -11.94 4.88
C PHE A 221 13.03 -12.54 3.47
N GLY A 222 12.93 -11.70 2.44
CA GLY A 222 12.81 -12.11 1.04
C GLY A 222 11.42 -11.90 0.43
N GLY A 223 10.43 -11.52 1.25
CA GLY A 223 9.12 -11.07 0.77
C GLY A 223 9.19 -9.68 0.13
N TYR A 224 8.16 -9.37 -0.65
CA TYR A 224 8.05 -8.12 -1.42
C TYR A 224 6.98 -7.18 -0.82
N PRO A 225 7.06 -5.87 -1.11
CA PRO A 225 6.02 -4.93 -0.71
C PRO A 225 4.66 -5.24 -1.37
N ALA A 226 3.58 -4.82 -0.72
CA ALA A 226 2.27 -4.73 -1.33
C ALA A 226 2.26 -3.83 -2.58
N ALA A 227 1.22 -3.97 -3.41
CA ALA A 227 1.09 -3.15 -4.62
C ALA A 227 0.97 -1.66 -4.29
N GLY A 228 1.66 -0.83 -5.08
CA GLY A 228 1.49 0.62 -5.06
C GLY A 228 0.11 1.02 -5.59
N GLY A 229 -0.35 2.21 -5.21
CA GLY A 229 -1.64 2.69 -5.64
C GLY A 229 -1.73 3.26 -7.06
N TYR A 230 -2.93 3.18 -7.60
CA TYR A 230 -3.34 3.84 -8.84
C TYR A 230 -4.74 4.43 -8.67
N ARG A 231 -5.10 5.28 -9.62
CA ARG A 231 -6.41 5.89 -9.79
C ARG A 231 -7.01 5.41 -11.10
N ARG A 232 -8.30 5.12 -11.05
CA ARG A 232 -9.12 4.71 -12.18
C ARG A 232 -10.48 5.37 -12.07
N GLU A 233 -10.86 6.08 -13.11
CA GLU A 233 -12.15 6.72 -13.30
C GLU A 233 -12.56 6.61 -14.77
N ILE A 234 -13.87 6.62 -15.01
CA ILE A 234 -14.43 6.53 -16.34
C ILE A 234 -15.54 7.57 -16.44
N HIS A 235 -15.33 8.57 -17.30
CA HIS A 235 -16.28 9.65 -17.53
C HIS A 235 -17.09 9.44 -18.80
N ASN A 236 -18.20 10.16 -18.93
CA ASN A 236 -19.04 10.17 -20.13
C ASN A 236 -19.46 8.76 -20.54
N THR A 237 -19.86 7.97 -19.56
CA THR A 237 -20.10 6.54 -19.78
C THR A 237 -21.43 6.28 -20.48
N ASN A 238 -21.55 5.12 -21.13
CA ASN A 238 -22.83 4.60 -21.63
C ASN A 238 -23.64 3.86 -20.55
N MET A 239 -23.34 4.01 -19.25
CA MET A 239 -23.97 3.21 -18.19
C MET A 239 -25.49 3.35 -18.15
N MET A 240 -26.03 4.55 -18.38
CA MET A 240 -27.47 4.78 -18.39
C MET A 240 -28.18 4.05 -19.54
N GLU A 241 -27.50 3.88 -20.67
CA GLU A 241 -28.00 3.09 -21.80
C GLU A 241 -28.01 1.58 -21.45
N LEU A 242 -26.91 1.08 -20.86
CA LEU A 242 -26.82 -0.30 -20.40
C LEU A 242 -27.96 -0.64 -19.43
N ILE A 243 -28.21 0.24 -18.45
CA ILE A 243 -29.30 0.08 -17.47
C ILE A 243 -30.67 0.05 -18.17
N LYS A 244 -30.91 1.01 -19.07
CA LYS A 244 -32.18 1.10 -19.81
C LYS A 244 -32.45 -0.16 -20.66
N ASN A 245 -31.40 -0.66 -21.32
CA ASN A 245 -31.47 -1.83 -22.19
C ASN A 245 -31.38 -3.16 -21.43
N LYS A 246 -31.11 -3.13 -20.11
CA LYS A 246 -30.88 -4.32 -19.26
C LYS A 246 -29.70 -5.17 -19.76
N GLU A 247 -28.66 -4.50 -20.23
CA GLU A 247 -27.42 -5.12 -20.68
C GLU A 247 -26.51 -5.49 -19.50
N PRO A 248 -25.56 -6.43 -19.68
CA PRO A 248 -24.55 -6.72 -18.68
C PRO A 248 -23.72 -5.49 -18.30
N TYR A 249 -23.40 -5.34 -17.02
CA TYR A 249 -22.67 -4.20 -16.47
C TYR A 249 -21.39 -4.65 -15.71
N PRO A 250 -20.40 -3.77 -15.49
CA PRO A 250 -19.16 -4.14 -14.81
C PRO A 250 -19.33 -4.25 -13.30
N TYR A 251 -18.70 -5.25 -12.68
CA TYR A 251 -18.72 -5.43 -11.22
C TYR A 251 -17.31 -5.56 -10.59
N ARG A 252 -16.25 -5.43 -11.40
CA ARG A 252 -14.85 -5.49 -10.97
C ARG A 252 -13.90 -4.92 -12.03
N GLU A 253 -12.74 -4.39 -11.61
CA GLU A 253 -11.59 -4.13 -12.49
C GLU A 253 -10.82 -5.42 -12.76
N PHE A 254 -10.62 -6.23 -11.70
CA PHE A 254 -9.84 -7.48 -11.66
C PHE A 254 -8.35 -7.33 -12.02
N ASP A 255 -8.04 -6.95 -13.27
CA ASP A 255 -6.69 -6.74 -13.78
C ASP A 255 -6.53 -5.29 -14.28
N PRO A 256 -5.83 -4.40 -13.55
CA PRO A 256 -5.67 -3.00 -13.94
C PRO A 256 -4.95 -2.80 -15.29
N GLU A 257 -4.17 -3.78 -15.75
CA GLU A 257 -3.51 -3.75 -17.07
C GLU A 257 -4.49 -4.13 -18.19
N ASN A 258 -5.50 -4.95 -17.88
CA ASN A 258 -6.51 -5.43 -18.82
C ASN A 258 -7.91 -5.35 -18.20
N SER A 259 -8.30 -4.14 -17.79
CA SER A 259 -9.55 -3.85 -17.07
C SER A 259 -10.75 -4.60 -17.65
N GLU A 260 -11.43 -5.39 -16.83
CA GLU A 260 -12.65 -6.08 -17.25
C GLU A 260 -13.81 -5.13 -17.53
N ILE A 261 -13.78 -3.92 -16.96
CA ILE A 261 -14.79 -2.88 -17.16
C ILE A 261 -14.91 -2.51 -18.65
N ARG A 262 -13.78 -2.55 -19.39
CA ARG A 262 -13.72 -2.26 -20.83
C ARG A 262 -14.56 -3.19 -21.70
N LYS A 263 -14.93 -4.37 -21.19
CA LYS A 263 -15.82 -5.31 -21.91
C LYS A 263 -17.26 -4.81 -21.99
N TYR A 264 -17.67 -3.96 -21.05
CA TYR A 264 -19.05 -3.55 -20.84
C TYR A 264 -19.26 -2.07 -21.14
N VAL A 265 -18.34 -1.21 -20.68
CA VAL A 265 -18.55 0.23 -20.62
C VAL A 265 -17.70 0.97 -21.65
N LYS A 266 -18.36 1.80 -22.44
CA LYS A 266 -17.73 2.85 -23.25
C LYS A 266 -17.69 4.14 -22.45
N GLY A 267 -16.65 4.93 -22.62
CA GLY A 267 -16.45 6.21 -21.95
C GLY A 267 -14.99 6.63 -22.02
N ASP A 268 -14.67 7.72 -21.34
CA ASP A 268 -13.34 8.29 -21.26
C ASP A 268 -12.59 7.69 -20.06
N TYR A 269 -11.73 6.72 -20.34
CA TYR A 269 -10.96 6.02 -19.31
C TYR A 269 -9.74 6.82 -18.90
N VAL A 270 -9.60 7.04 -17.60
CA VAL A 270 -8.39 7.60 -17.00
C VAL A 270 -7.69 6.51 -16.20
N TYR A 271 -6.36 6.42 -16.37
CA TYR A 271 -5.48 5.61 -15.54
C TYR A 271 -4.37 6.51 -15.05
N GLU A 272 -4.20 6.67 -13.73
CA GLU A 272 -3.03 7.37 -13.25
C GLU A 272 -2.37 6.78 -12.02
N LYS A 273 -1.04 6.86 -12.00
CA LYS A 273 -0.25 6.56 -10.80
C LYS A 273 -0.19 7.75 -9.85
N ARG A 274 -0.57 8.94 -10.28
CA ARG A 274 -0.71 10.08 -9.35
C ARG A 274 -2.03 9.95 -8.59
N MET A 275 -1.93 9.56 -7.33
CA MET A 275 -3.09 9.30 -6.47
C MET A 275 -3.56 10.49 -5.64
N ILE A 276 -2.82 11.60 -5.62
CA ILE A 276 -3.23 12.80 -4.90
C ILE A 276 -3.55 13.86 -5.95
N ILE A 277 -4.83 14.22 -6.03
CA ILE A 277 -5.29 15.32 -6.88
C ILE A 277 -5.97 16.36 -5.98
N PRO A 278 -5.75 17.67 -6.21
CA PRO A 278 -6.60 18.70 -5.64
C PRO A 278 -8.07 18.54 -6.06
N PRO A 279 -9.00 19.17 -5.33
CA PRO A 279 -10.45 19.07 -5.56
C PRO A 279 -10.87 19.73 -6.88
N GLU A 280 -10.88 18.99 -8.00
CA GLU A 280 -11.29 19.50 -9.32
C GLU A 280 -12.00 18.47 -10.24
N ILE A 281 -12.10 17.19 -9.83
CA ILE A 281 -12.64 16.14 -10.71
C ILE A 281 -14.13 16.01 -10.47
N LEU A 282 -14.91 16.52 -11.41
CA LEU A 282 -16.38 16.44 -11.38
C LEU A 282 -16.86 15.17 -12.07
N PHE A 283 -17.71 14.43 -11.37
CA PHE A 283 -18.42 13.26 -11.87
C PHE A 283 -19.87 13.64 -12.21
N ASN A 284 -20.37 13.04 -13.28
CA ASN A 284 -21.77 13.11 -13.67
C ASN A 284 -22.46 11.76 -13.50
N GLN A 285 -23.80 11.77 -13.51
CA GLN A 285 -24.57 10.55 -13.33
C GLN A 285 -24.16 9.49 -14.36
N GLY A 286 -23.83 8.29 -13.87
CA GLY A 286 -23.35 7.19 -14.70
C GLY A 286 -21.83 7.09 -14.77
N ASP A 287 -21.08 8.13 -14.41
CA ASP A 287 -19.61 8.04 -14.34
C ASP A 287 -19.18 7.04 -13.27
N LEU A 288 -18.03 6.39 -13.50
CA LEU A 288 -17.53 5.31 -12.65
C LEU A 288 -16.29 5.73 -11.88
N TYR A 289 -16.31 5.47 -10.57
CA TYR A 289 -15.19 5.57 -9.65
C TYR A 289 -14.76 4.17 -9.22
N ILE A 290 -13.48 3.84 -9.37
CA ILE A 290 -12.94 2.57 -8.90
C ILE A 290 -12.11 2.85 -7.65
N ASN A 291 -12.65 2.46 -6.49
CA ASN A 291 -11.90 2.48 -5.24
C ASN A 291 -11.04 1.23 -5.16
N SER A 292 -9.77 1.40 -4.82
CA SER A 292 -8.87 0.29 -4.58
C SER A 292 -8.21 0.49 -3.22
N VAL A 293 -8.42 -0.47 -2.33
CA VAL A 293 -7.80 -0.59 -1.02
C VAL A 293 -6.55 -1.45 -1.13
N ARG A 294 -5.54 -1.17 -0.32
CA ARG A 294 -4.21 -1.80 -0.45
C ARG A 294 -4.06 -3.09 0.35
N GLY A 295 -3.07 -3.90 -0.04
CA GLY A 295 -2.68 -5.13 0.65
C GLY A 295 -1.56 -4.95 1.67
N GLY A 296 -1.19 -6.04 2.35
CA GLY A 296 -0.05 -6.11 3.27
C GLY A 296 1.21 -6.66 2.60
N ASP A 297 2.37 -6.52 3.25
CA ASP A 297 3.64 -6.98 2.69
C ASP A 297 3.84 -8.50 2.84
N GLY A 298 4.66 -9.09 1.97
CA GLY A 298 4.99 -10.52 1.99
C GLY A 298 6.12 -10.88 2.95
N TYR A 299 6.21 -12.17 3.29
CA TYR A 299 7.28 -12.76 4.11
C TYR A 299 7.96 -13.93 3.36
N GLY A 300 9.29 -13.98 3.39
CA GLY A 300 10.07 -15.10 2.83
C GLY A 300 10.19 -15.09 1.30
N ASP A 301 11.15 -15.85 0.75
CA ASP A 301 11.34 -15.97 -0.71
C ASP A 301 10.09 -16.60 -1.36
N VAL A 302 9.59 -15.94 -2.41
CA VAL A 302 8.47 -16.39 -3.24
C VAL A 302 8.65 -17.81 -3.81
N LEU A 303 9.89 -18.24 -4.06
CA LEU A 303 10.16 -19.59 -4.56
C LEU A 303 10.04 -20.69 -3.48
N GLU A 304 9.85 -20.29 -2.21
CA GLU A 304 9.57 -21.21 -1.10
C GLU A 304 8.06 -21.36 -0.80
N ARG A 305 7.19 -20.56 -1.42
CA ARG A 305 5.74 -20.70 -1.23
C ARG A 305 5.31 -22.11 -1.62
N ASP A 306 4.42 -22.72 -0.85
CA ASP A 306 3.82 -24.01 -1.20
C ASP A 306 3.07 -23.88 -2.56
N PRO A 307 3.43 -24.66 -3.59
CA PRO A 307 2.75 -24.63 -4.88
C PRO A 307 1.23 -24.83 -4.77
N GLU A 308 0.75 -25.63 -3.82
CA GLU A 308 -0.69 -25.87 -3.64
C GLU A 308 -1.41 -24.60 -3.13
N ARG A 309 -0.74 -23.80 -2.30
CA ARG A 309 -1.25 -22.47 -1.90
C ARG A 309 -1.34 -21.52 -3.09
N VAL A 310 -0.37 -21.56 -4.01
CA VAL A 310 -0.42 -20.76 -5.25
C VAL A 310 -1.60 -21.20 -6.13
N ALA A 311 -1.83 -22.51 -6.29
CA ALA A 311 -3.00 -23.00 -7.01
C ALA A 311 -4.31 -22.55 -6.34
N LYS A 312 -4.39 -22.60 -5.01
CA LYS A 312 -5.52 -22.07 -4.25
C LYS A 312 -5.72 -20.57 -4.53
N ASP A 313 -4.67 -19.76 -4.41
CA ASP A 313 -4.74 -18.32 -4.65
C ASP A 313 -5.24 -17.98 -6.06
N VAL A 314 -4.83 -18.74 -7.09
CA VAL A 314 -5.32 -18.53 -8.47
C VAL A 314 -6.79 -18.92 -8.62
N ASN A 315 -7.20 -20.06 -8.04
CA ASN A 315 -8.57 -20.53 -8.12
C ASN A 315 -9.54 -19.64 -7.33
N GLU A 316 -9.06 -18.98 -6.27
CA GLU A 316 -9.81 -18.02 -5.46
C GLU A 316 -9.68 -16.58 -5.95
N GLU A 317 -9.07 -16.36 -7.13
CA GLU A 317 -8.88 -15.02 -7.70
C GLU A 317 -8.07 -14.05 -6.80
N SER A 318 -7.32 -14.57 -5.83
CA SER A 318 -6.43 -13.77 -4.96
C SER A 318 -5.16 -13.33 -5.69
N ILE A 319 -4.74 -14.10 -6.70
CA ILE A 319 -3.67 -13.73 -7.63
C ILE A 319 -4.12 -14.04 -9.06
N LEU A 320 -3.71 -13.22 -10.01
CA LEU A 320 -3.90 -13.45 -11.44
C LEU A 320 -3.01 -14.61 -11.89
N PHE A 321 -3.56 -15.44 -12.78
CA PHE A 321 -2.91 -16.64 -13.31
C PHE A 321 -1.46 -16.42 -13.77
N ARG A 322 -1.18 -15.30 -14.46
CA ARG A 322 0.16 -14.97 -14.98
C ARG A 322 1.24 -14.85 -13.90
N PHE A 323 0.87 -14.57 -12.65
CA PHE A 323 1.80 -14.43 -11.54
C PHE A 323 2.14 -15.75 -10.85
N ALA A 324 1.40 -16.84 -11.11
CA ALA A 324 1.77 -18.16 -10.61
C ALA A 324 3.17 -18.58 -11.12
N GLU A 325 3.39 -18.46 -12.42
CA GLU A 325 4.69 -18.77 -13.02
C GLU A 325 5.71 -17.63 -12.80
N SER A 326 5.34 -16.39 -13.15
CA SER A 326 6.32 -15.28 -13.21
C SER A 326 6.84 -14.86 -11.83
N THR A 327 6.03 -14.99 -10.77
CA THR A 327 6.43 -14.64 -9.40
C THR A 327 6.88 -15.86 -8.61
N TYR A 328 6.06 -16.92 -8.57
CA TYR A 328 6.28 -18.06 -7.66
C TYR A 328 6.99 -19.25 -8.33
N GLY A 329 7.20 -19.20 -9.65
CA GLY A 329 7.75 -20.31 -10.42
C GLY A 329 6.85 -21.55 -10.45
N VAL A 330 5.55 -21.39 -10.18
CA VAL A 330 4.59 -22.50 -10.11
C VAL A 330 3.88 -22.65 -11.45
N ILE A 331 3.96 -23.85 -12.00
CA ILE A 331 3.30 -24.19 -13.25
C ILE A 331 1.97 -24.84 -12.92
N LEU A 332 0.89 -24.23 -13.41
CA LEU A 332 -0.47 -24.69 -13.22
C LEU A 332 -1.03 -25.24 -14.53
N GLU A 333 -1.75 -26.35 -14.44
CA GLU A 333 -2.45 -26.98 -15.56
C GLU A 333 -3.94 -27.04 -15.23
N ARG A 334 -4.78 -26.87 -16.25
CA ARG A 334 -6.22 -26.90 -16.07
C ARG A 334 -6.69 -28.34 -15.97
N ASP A 335 -7.38 -28.67 -14.89
CA ASP A 335 -8.07 -29.94 -14.77
C ASP A 335 -9.38 -29.87 -15.54
N GLU A 336 -9.48 -30.59 -16.65
CA GLU A 336 -10.68 -30.67 -17.51
C GLU A 336 -11.93 -31.12 -16.73
N THR A 337 -11.76 -31.91 -15.66
CA THR A 337 -12.91 -32.44 -14.90
C THR A 337 -13.47 -31.40 -13.93
N SER A 338 -12.60 -30.73 -13.18
CA SER A 338 -13.02 -29.77 -12.15
C SER A 338 -13.05 -28.31 -12.64
N GLY A 339 -12.45 -28.03 -13.79
CA GLY A 339 -12.22 -26.68 -14.30
C GLY A 339 -11.18 -25.86 -13.53
N LYS A 340 -10.65 -26.41 -12.42
CA LYS A 340 -9.70 -25.74 -11.52
C LYS A 340 -8.26 -25.89 -12.01
N TRP A 341 -7.42 -24.95 -11.62
CA TRP A 341 -5.98 -25.02 -11.81
C TRP A 341 -5.34 -25.95 -10.78
N LYS A 342 -4.54 -26.91 -11.24
CA LYS A 342 -3.77 -27.85 -10.42
C LYS A 342 -2.27 -27.68 -10.65
N VAL A 343 -1.49 -27.96 -9.63
CA VAL A 343 -0.03 -27.88 -9.69
C VAL A 343 0.54 -29.00 -10.54
N ASN A 344 1.39 -28.64 -11.52
CA ASN A 344 2.33 -29.56 -12.12
C ASN A 344 3.65 -29.52 -11.34
N ARG A 345 3.89 -30.51 -10.48
CA ARG A 345 5.03 -30.53 -9.54
C ARG A 345 6.37 -30.60 -10.27
N GLU A 346 6.50 -31.48 -11.26
CA GLU A 346 7.73 -31.66 -12.02
C GLU A 346 8.12 -30.38 -12.78
N LYS A 347 7.17 -29.77 -13.50
CA LYS A 347 7.42 -28.51 -14.22
C LYS A 347 7.70 -27.36 -13.26
N THR A 348 7.05 -27.32 -12.09
CA THR A 348 7.30 -26.32 -11.05
C THR A 348 8.70 -26.42 -10.47
N GLU A 349 9.17 -27.63 -10.14
CA GLU A 349 10.53 -27.84 -9.64
C GLU A 349 11.59 -27.40 -10.66
N LYS A 350 11.40 -27.79 -11.93
CA LYS A 350 12.25 -27.36 -13.03
C LYS A 350 12.25 -25.83 -13.18
N LYS A 351 11.09 -25.20 -13.21
CA LYS A 351 10.95 -23.74 -13.34
C LYS A 351 11.62 -23.01 -12.17
N ARG A 352 11.42 -23.47 -10.93
CA ARG A 352 12.07 -22.88 -9.75
C ARG A 352 13.59 -23.03 -9.78
N LYS A 353 14.11 -24.13 -10.31
CA LYS A 353 15.56 -24.29 -10.53
C LYS A 353 16.08 -23.28 -11.56
N GLU A 354 15.40 -23.16 -12.70
CA GLU A 354 15.74 -22.18 -13.75
C GLU A 354 15.73 -20.74 -13.21
N LEU A 355 14.72 -20.36 -12.41
CA LEU A 355 14.64 -19.04 -11.79
C LEU A 355 15.78 -18.78 -10.79
N ARG A 356 16.21 -19.79 -10.02
CA ARG A 356 17.37 -19.67 -9.12
C ARG A 356 18.67 -19.45 -9.90
N GLU A 357 18.87 -20.21 -10.96
CA GLU A 357 20.03 -20.06 -11.86
C GLU A 357 20.01 -18.70 -12.58
N GLU A 358 18.84 -18.24 -13.01
CA GLU A 358 18.65 -16.92 -13.60
C GLU A 358 18.97 -15.78 -12.62
N ARG A 359 18.50 -15.86 -11.38
CA ARG A 359 18.87 -14.92 -10.31
C ARG A 359 20.39 -14.90 -10.12
N GLY A 360 21.03 -16.06 -10.08
CA GLY A 360 22.50 -16.18 -9.99
C GLY A 360 23.24 -15.55 -11.16
N ARG A 361 22.76 -15.73 -12.40
CA ARG A 361 23.36 -15.12 -13.61
C ARG A 361 23.18 -13.61 -13.70
N LYS A 362 22.04 -13.07 -13.23
CA LYS A 362 21.76 -11.63 -13.24
C LYS A 362 22.41 -10.88 -12.07
N ALA A 363 22.68 -11.57 -10.97
CA ALA A 363 23.27 -10.96 -9.79
C ALA A 363 24.71 -10.49 -10.06
N ILE A 364 25.03 -9.32 -9.54
CA ILE A 364 26.40 -8.81 -9.46
C ILE A 364 26.79 -8.66 -7.98
N PRO A 365 28.08 -8.75 -7.65
CA PRO A 365 28.54 -8.44 -6.29
C PRO A 365 28.08 -7.05 -5.85
N VAL A 366 27.66 -6.91 -4.60
CA VAL A 366 27.16 -5.63 -4.05
C VAL A 366 28.18 -4.51 -4.19
N ARG A 367 29.48 -4.81 -4.10
CA ARG A 367 30.56 -3.83 -4.30
C ARG A 367 30.55 -3.23 -5.71
N GLU A 368 30.35 -4.05 -6.74
CA GLU A 368 30.25 -3.58 -8.13
C GLU A 368 28.99 -2.72 -8.35
N TRP A 369 27.87 -3.10 -7.73
CA TRP A 369 26.66 -2.28 -7.73
C TRP A 369 26.88 -0.94 -7.02
N ILE A 370 27.55 -0.93 -5.86
CA ILE A 370 27.87 0.30 -5.10
C ILE A 370 28.72 1.23 -5.96
N GLU A 371 29.75 0.74 -6.63
CA GLU A 371 30.61 1.55 -7.50
C GLU A 371 29.81 2.20 -8.64
N LYS A 372 28.98 1.41 -9.34
CA LYS A 372 28.11 1.92 -10.42
C LYS A 372 27.12 2.97 -9.92
N THR A 373 26.45 2.71 -8.79
CA THR A 373 25.48 3.65 -8.21
C THR A 373 26.16 4.90 -7.69
N ARG A 374 27.33 4.80 -7.05
CA ARG A 374 28.14 5.95 -6.62
C ARG A 374 28.46 6.87 -7.79
N SER A 375 28.89 6.32 -8.93
CA SER A 375 29.15 7.13 -10.13
C SER A 375 27.90 7.89 -10.61
N ARG A 376 26.72 7.27 -10.54
CA ARG A 376 25.45 7.95 -10.85
C ARG A 376 25.10 9.05 -9.84
N ILE A 377 25.35 8.80 -8.55
CA ILE A 377 25.13 9.78 -7.47
C ILE A 377 26.03 11.01 -7.66
N LEU A 378 27.33 10.82 -7.96
CA LEU A 378 28.26 11.92 -8.22
C LEU A 378 27.83 12.78 -9.42
N ARG A 379 27.22 12.17 -10.44
CA ARG A 379 26.64 12.87 -11.60
C ARG A 379 25.23 13.39 -11.35
N LYS A 380 24.67 13.18 -10.15
CA LYS A 380 23.31 13.60 -9.75
C LYS A 380 22.24 13.07 -10.70
N GLU A 381 22.42 11.83 -11.19
CA GLU A 381 21.51 11.14 -12.13
C GLU A 381 20.32 10.47 -11.43
N VAL A 382 19.54 11.29 -10.73
CA VAL A 382 18.27 10.94 -10.07
C VAL A 382 17.22 12.02 -10.40
N CYS A 383 15.93 11.72 -10.21
CA CYS A 383 14.88 12.72 -10.43
C CYS A 383 14.93 13.84 -9.38
N GLN A 384 14.32 14.98 -9.70
CA GLN A 384 14.40 16.19 -8.89
C GLN A 384 13.85 15.99 -7.46
N GLU A 385 12.76 15.23 -7.34
CA GLU A 385 12.10 14.94 -6.07
C GLU A 385 13.02 14.16 -5.12
N ILE A 386 13.82 13.22 -5.66
CA ILE A 386 14.81 12.49 -4.88
C ILE A 386 15.94 13.42 -4.43
N LYS A 387 16.40 14.34 -5.30
CA LYS A 387 17.44 15.32 -4.92
C LYS A 387 16.98 16.20 -3.78
N GLU A 388 15.76 16.71 -3.86
CA GLU A 388 15.14 17.54 -2.83
C GLU A 388 15.01 16.78 -1.50
N MET A 389 14.51 15.54 -1.54
CA MET A 389 14.41 14.67 -0.35
C MET A 389 15.75 14.48 0.36
N TYR A 390 16.83 14.16 -0.38
CA TYR A 390 18.17 14.01 0.21
C TYR A 390 18.70 15.34 0.74
N ASN A 391 18.56 16.43 -0.02
CA ASN A 391 19.05 17.75 0.36
C ASN A 391 18.36 18.29 1.62
N ASP A 392 17.06 18.06 1.78
CA ASP A 392 16.35 18.43 3.00
C ASP A 392 16.86 17.64 4.21
N SER A 393 17.05 16.34 4.02
CA SER A 393 17.58 15.47 5.07
C SER A 393 19.02 15.85 5.46
N PHE A 394 19.87 16.22 4.49
CA PHE A 394 21.23 16.73 4.75
C PHE A 394 21.25 18.06 5.51
N ARG A 395 20.26 18.95 5.26
CA ARG A 395 20.15 20.24 5.96
C ARG A 395 19.65 20.07 7.40
N LEU A 396 18.75 19.11 7.61
CA LEU A 396 18.16 18.85 8.92
C LEU A 396 19.05 17.98 9.82
N SER A 397 19.88 17.12 9.22
CA SER A 397 20.73 16.19 9.96
C SER A 397 22.16 16.16 9.43
N GLU A 398 23.08 16.72 10.22
CA GLU A 398 24.51 16.62 9.97
C GLU A 398 25.00 15.17 10.07
N ARG A 399 24.50 14.44 11.09
CA ARG A 399 24.85 13.04 11.32
C ARG A 399 24.46 12.17 10.13
N TRP A 400 23.22 12.21 9.70
CA TRP A 400 22.75 11.41 8.56
C TRP A 400 23.47 11.80 7.27
N GLY A 401 23.70 13.10 7.03
CA GLY A 401 24.46 13.55 5.87
C GLY A 401 25.89 13.01 5.86
N LYS A 402 26.55 12.98 7.02
CA LYS A 402 27.88 12.37 7.18
C LYS A 402 27.84 10.87 6.90
N GLU A 403 26.91 10.12 7.51
CA GLU A 403 26.76 8.67 7.29
C GLU A 403 26.51 8.34 5.81
N PHE A 404 25.68 9.13 5.12
CA PHE A 404 25.42 8.96 3.68
C PHE A 404 26.68 9.20 2.84
N ARG A 405 27.41 10.30 3.09
CA ARG A 405 28.64 10.62 2.37
C ARG A 405 29.74 9.60 2.62
N GLU A 406 29.89 9.12 3.85
CA GLU A 406 30.85 8.07 4.20
C GLU A 406 30.52 6.74 3.52
N PHE A 407 29.26 6.31 3.56
CA PHE A 407 28.81 5.06 2.92
C PHE A 407 29.10 5.06 1.41
N TRP A 408 28.82 6.17 0.73
CA TRP A 408 29.05 6.32 -0.69
C TRP A 408 30.44 6.84 -1.05
N GLY A 409 31.32 7.11 -0.08
CA GLY A 409 32.64 7.71 -0.29
C GLY A 409 32.57 9.00 -1.13
N LEU A 410 31.67 9.92 -0.80
CA LEU A 410 31.45 11.18 -1.52
C LEU A 410 32.27 12.32 -0.90
N PRO A 411 32.53 13.42 -1.64
CA PRO A 411 33.11 14.63 -1.07
C PRO A 411 32.32 15.15 0.14
N GLU A 412 32.99 15.76 1.12
CA GLU A 412 32.35 16.25 2.34
C GLU A 412 31.30 17.35 2.07
N ASP A 413 31.52 18.14 1.02
CA ASP A 413 30.62 19.20 0.56
C ASP A 413 29.53 18.70 -0.41
N PHE A 414 29.42 17.39 -0.62
CA PHE A 414 28.43 16.83 -1.54
C PHE A 414 27.00 17.08 -1.05
N PHE A 415 26.22 17.68 -1.95
CA PHE A 415 24.77 17.84 -1.93
C PHE A 415 24.22 17.50 -3.32
N PHE A 416 22.98 17.02 -3.39
CA PHE A 416 22.33 16.70 -4.66
C PHE A 416 21.94 17.92 -5.49
#